data_AF-A0A7Y5V1B5-F1
#
_entry.id   AF-A0A7Y5V1B5-F1
#
_cell.length_a   1.000
_cell.length_b   1.000
_cell.length_c   1.000
_cell.angle_alpha   90.00
_cell.angle_beta   90.00
_cell.angle_gamma   90.00
#
_symmetry.space_group_name_H-M   'P 1'
#
loop_
_entity.id
_entity.type
_entity.pdbx_description
1 polymer ?
#
loop_
_entity_poly.entity_id
_entity_poly.type
_entity_poly.pdbx_seq_one_letter_code
_entity_poly.pdbx_strand_id
1 'polypeptide(L)'
;MVDSDGDGIDVNGAVEMTGGVVIVNGPTEQMNGALDYDAYFVISGGFLVAAGSSGMAQAPGDNSSQNSLLVNLSSALPAGTLVHIQNSSGNDLVTFSPTKQYQSISFSSAELVTGSSYTIYFGGSAEGTAVDGLYQDAAAAYSGGTEAATFSVSSAVTMLGQSARRR
;
A
#
# COMPACT_ATOMS: atom_id res chain seq x y z
N MET A 1 4.98 -4.25 12.69
CA MET A 1 3.62 -3.77 12.36
C MET A 1 3.27 -2.58 13.24
N VAL A 2 2.48 -1.65 12.71
CA VAL A 2 1.82 -0.57 13.46
C VAL A 2 0.32 -0.72 13.24
N ASP A 3 -0.46 -0.70 14.32
CA ASP A 3 -1.93 -0.69 14.29
C ASP A 3 -2.38 0.55 15.09
N SER A 4 -2.88 1.58 14.39
CA SER A 4 -3.11 2.91 14.97
C SER A 4 -4.53 3.42 14.73
N ASP A 5 -5.11 4.06 15.74
CA ASP A 5 -6.37 4.81 15.58
C ASP A 5 -6.10 6.26 15.12
N GLY A 6 -4.92 6.80 15.46
CA GLY A 6 -4.32 8.01 14.90
C GLY A 6 -3.31 7.72 13.79
N ASP A 7 -2.38 8.62 13.53
CA ASP A 7 -1.35 8.42 12.51
C ASP A 7 -0.54 7.14 12.74
N GLY A 8 -0.22 6.45 11.65
CA GLY A 8 0.52 5.19 11.70
C GLY A 8 2.01 5.43 11.93
N ILE A 9 2.73 5.74 10.87
CA ILE A 9 4.05 6.37 10.98
C ILE A 9 3.82 7.87 11.15
N ASP A 10 4.12 8.41 12.33
CA ASP A 10 4.03 9.84 12.65
C ASP A 10 5.44 10.40 12.88
N VAL A 11 5.93 11.18 11.91
CA VAL A 11 7.27 11.76 11.95
C VAL A 11 7.19 13.24 11.59
N ASN A 12 7.39 14.11 12.59
CA ASN A 12 7.52 15.57 12.42
C ASN A 12 8.84 15.99 11.69
N GLY A 13 9.30 15.20 10.72
CA GLY A 13 10.60 15.30 10.07
C GLY A 13 10.67 14.39 8.84
N ALA A 14 11.86 13.85 8.58
CA ALA A 14 12.12 13.01 7.42
C ALA A 14 12.16 11.51 7.79
N VAL A 15 11.73 10.68 6.83
CA VAL A 15 11.78 9.22 6.90
C VAL A 15 12.74 8.71 5.83
N GLU A 16 13.68 7.86 6.23
CA GLU A 16 14.57 7.14 5.33
C GLU A 16 14.42 5.64 5.56
N MET A 17 14.00 4.90 4.53
CA MET A 17 13.85 3.45 4.57
C MET A 17 14.81 2.81 3.57
N THR A 18 15.76 2.02 4.08
CA THR A 18 16.81 1.35 3.29
C THR A 18 16.64 -0.17 3.23
N GLY A 19 15.70 -0.72 4.00
CA GLY A 19 15.44 -2.15 4.10
C GLY A 19 14.34 -2.47 5.11
N GLY A 20 14.15 -3.76 5.39
CA GLY A 20 13.15 -4.24 6.36
C GLY A 20 11.73 -4.30 5.81
N VAL A 21 10.78 -4.58 6.70
CA VAL A 21 9.35 -4.71 6.40
C VAL A 21 8.56 -3.75 7.30
N VAL A 22 7.79 -2.86 6.69
CA VAL A 22 6.87 -1.95 7.36
C VAL A 22 5.45 -2.30 6.93
N ILE A 23 4.61 -2.62 7.92
CA ILE A 23 3.19 -2.92 7.75
C ILE A 23 2.42 -1.96 8.66
N VAL A 24 1.49 -1.19 8.09
CA VAL A 24 0.64 -0.26 8.84
C VAL A 24 -0.84 -0.55 8.58
N ASN A 25 -1.62 -0.65 9.66
CA ASN A 25 -3.06 -0.74 9.63
C ASN A 25 -3.69 0.48 10.32
N GLY A 26 -4.56 1.17 9.60
CA GLY A 26 -5.17 2.42 10.04
C GLY A 26 -4.34 3.65 9.68
N PRO A 27 -4.83 4.83 10.04
CA PRO A 27 -6.08 5.08 10.76
C PRO A 27 -7.32 4.94 9.87
N THR A 28 -8.50 4.86 10.49
CA THR A 28 -9.80 4.98 9.77
C THR A 28 -10.26 6.43 9.66
N GLU A 29 -9.78 7.30 10.55
CA GLU A 29 -10.14 8.71 10.61
C GLU A 29 -9.49 9.52 9.49
N GLN A 30 -10.28 10.38 8.83
CA GLN A 30 -9.86 11.12 7.64
C GLN A 30 -8.88 12.27 7.91
N MET A 31 -8.67 12.65 9.17
CA MET A 31 -7.73 13.71 9.54
C MET A 31 -6.32 13.19 9.82
N ASN A 32 -6.13 11.86 9.72
CA ASN A 32 -4.88 11.17 10.01
C ASN A 32 -4.46 10.30 8.80
N GLY A 33 -3.18 9.99 8.68
CA GLY A 33 -2.55 9.21 7.61
C GLY A 33 -1.90 7.92 8.11
N ALA A 34 -1.89 6.88 7.27
CA ALA A 34 -1.12 5.67 7.58
C ALA A 34 0.39 5.97 7.58
N LEU A 35 0.79 6.89 6.70
CA LEU A 35 2.08 7.56 6.69
C LEU A 35 1.81 9.04 6.87
N ASP A 36 2.41 9.63 7.89
CA ASP A 36 2.37 11.06 8.19
C ASP A 36 3.79 11.56 8.46
N TYR A 37 4.29 12.37 7.54
CA TYR A 37 5.60 12.99 7.66
C TYR A 37 5.60 14.42 7.13
N ASP A 38 6.32 15.29 7.85
CA ASP A 38 6.37 16.73 7.54
C ASP A 38 7.36 17.10 6.43
N ALA A 39 8.48 16.37 6.31
CA ALA A 39 9.56 16.71 5.39
C ALA A 39 9.56 15.84 4.12
N TYR A 40 10.26 14.71 4.15
CA TYR A 40 10.33 13.78 3.02
C TYR A 40 10.31 12.34 3.52
N PHE A 41 9.84 11.44 2.66
CA PHE A 41 10.01 10.01 2.83
C PHE A 41 10.77 9.48 1.63
N VAL A 42 12.02 9.08 1.85
CA VAL A 42 12.86 8.39 0.85
C VAL A 42 12.88 6.90 1.13
N ILE A 43 12.51 6.09 0.15
CA ILE A 43 12.69 4.65 0.18
C ILE A 43 13.71 4.20 -0.87
N SER A 44 14.72 3.45 -0.43
CA SER A 44 15.78 2.89 -1.27
C SER A 44 15.90 1.36 -1.16
N GLY A 45 15.15 0.75 -0.25
CA GLY A 45 15.06 -0.69 -0.09
C GLY A 45 13.99 -1.10 0.93
N GLY A 46 13.56 -2.35 0.86
CA GLY A 46 12.63 -2.98 1.80
C GLY A 46 11.22 -3.14 1.23
N PHE A 47 10.28 -3.46 2.12
CA PHE A 47 8.88 -3.71 1.78
C PHE A 47 7.98 -2.85 2.65
N LEU A 48 7.10 -2.06 2.03
CA LEU A 48 6.14 -1.20 2.71
C LEU A 48 4.74 -1.55 2.22
N VAL A 49 3.82 -1.83 3.14
CA VAL A 49 2.38 -1.84 2.86
C VAL A 49 1.64 -1.13 4.00
N ALA A 50 0.87 -0.11 3.66
CA ALA A 50 0.16 0.72 4.62
C ALA A 50 -1.28 0.91 4.14
N ALA A 51 -2.25 0.55 4.97
CA ALA A 51 -3.67 0.70 4.69
C ALA A 51 -4.30 1.66 5.70
N GLY A 52 -5.02 2.68 5.24
CA GLY A 52 -5.64 3.65 6.14
C GLY A 52 -6.69 4.52 5.45
N SER A 53 -6.98 5.67 6.05
CA SER A 53 -7.90 6.68 5.52
C SER A 53 -7.37 7.28 4.21
N SER A 54 -8.23 7.82 3.36
CA SER A 54 -7.79 8.55 2.15
C SER A 54 -7.67 10.06 2.36
N GLY A 55 -8.10 10.57 3.52
CA GLY A 55 -8.19 12.01 3.77
C GLY A 55 -6.83 12.71 3.83
N MET A 56 -5.83 12.04 4.43
CA MET A 56 -4.44 12.50 4.54
C MET A 56 -3.45 11.45 4.00
N ALA A 57 -3.87 10.62 3.05
CA ALA A 57 -3.04 9.54 2.56
C ALA A 57 -1.78 10.05 1.85
N GLN A 58 -0.62 9.60 2.32
CA GLN A 58 0.69 9.87 1.71
C GLN A 58 1.34 8.56 1.23
N ALA A 59 2.31 8.69 0.34
CA ALA A 59 3.21 7.62 -0.09
C ALA A 59 4.65 8.14 -0.08
N PRO A 60 5.67 7.25 -0.11
CA PRO A 60 7.05 7.68 -0.26
C PRO A 60 7.22 8.64 -1.44
N GLY A 61 8.10 9.64 -1.28
CA GLY A 61 8.25 10.75 -2.22
C GLY A 61 9.05 10.43 -3.48
N ASP A 62 8.98 11.33 -4.46
CA ASP A 62 9.58 11.18 -5.80
C ASP A 62 11.12 11.09 -5.82
N ASN A 63 11.79 11.42 -4.72
CA ASN A 63 13.23 11.29 -4.54
C ASN A 63 13.67 9.88 -4.12
N SER A 64 12.73 8.94 -4.04
CA SER A 64 12.97 7.52 -3.75
C SER A 64 13.57 6.79 -4.96
N SER A 65 14.49 5.85 -4.71
CA SER A 65 15.03 4.97 -5.76
C SER A 65 14.22 3.67 -5.92
N GLN A 66 13.40 3.33 -4.92
CA GLN A 66 12.43 2.23 -5.00
C GLN A 66 11.04 2.81 -5.29
N ASN A 67 10.34 2.22 -6.27
CA ASN A 67 9.04 2.73 -6.69
C ASN A 67 7.96 2.46 -5.64
N SER A 68 6.94 3.32 -5.61
CA SER A 68 5.77 3.23 -4.75
C SER A 68 4.47 3.40 -5.52
N LEU A 69 3.40 2.90 -4.92
CA LEU A 69 2.03 3.00 -5.37
C LEU A 69 1.19 3.63 -4.25
N LEU A 70 0.43 4.66 -4.57
CA LEU A 70 -0.66 5.16 -3.74
C LEU A 70 -2.00 4.90 -4.42
N VAL A 71 -2.89 4.19 -3.76
CA VAL A 71 -4.26 3.96 -4.23
C VAL A 71 -5.22 4.64 -3.30
N ASN A 72 -6.11 5.49 -3.83
CA ASN A 72 -7.22 6.09 -3.10
C ASN A 72 -8.55 5.58 -3.67
N LEU A 73 -9.37 4.98 -2.81
CA LEU A 73 -10.64 4.36 -3.16
C LEU A 73 -11.79 5.38 -3.07
N SER A 74 -12.74 5.28 -3.99
CA SER A 74 -13.96 6.12 -3.96
C SER A 74 -14.85 5.84 -2.74
N SER A 75 -14.72 4.66 -2.14
CA SER A 75 -15.42 4.23 -0.92
C SER A 75 -14.52 3.33 -0.08
N ALA A 76 -14.65 3.41 1.24
CA ALA A 76 -13.89 2.56 2.14
C ALA A 76 -14.29 1.08 2.01
N LEU A 77 -13.31 0.18 2.13
CA LEU A 77 -13.49 -1.26 2.18
C LEU A 77 -13.43 -1.75 3.63
N PRO A 78 -14.24 -2.76 4.01
CA PRO A 78 -14.23 -3.28 5.37
C PRO A 78 -12.90 -3.97 5.69
N ALA A 79 -12.56 -3.98 6.99
CA ALA A 79 -11.43 -4.77 7.51
C ALA A 79 -11.50 -6.21 7.01
N GLY A 80 -10.34 -6.80 6.73
CA GLY A 80 -10.21 -8.15 6.20
C GLY A 80 -10.48 -8.26 4.69
N THR A 81 -10.89 -7.19 4.01
CA THR A 81 -10.96 -7.20 2.54
C THR A 81 -9.54 -7.24 1.99
N LEU A 82 -9.15 -8.35 1.35
CA LEU A 82 -7.82 -8.51 0.80
C LEU A 82 -7.48 -7.43 -0.23
N VAL A 83 -6.23 -7.01 -0.21
CA VAL A 83 -5.55 -6.27 -1.27
C VAL A 83 -4.57 -7.22 -1.90
N HIS A 84 -4.66 -7.38 -3.21
CA HIS A 84 -3.73 -8.22 -3.96
C HIS A 84 -3.18 -7.46 -5.16
N ILE A 85 -1.86 -7.54 -5.38
CA ILE A 85 -1.19 -6.95 -6.54
C ILE A 85 -0.37 -8.05 -7.21
N GLN A 86 -0.51 -8.17 -8.52
CA GLN A 86 0.27 -9.08 -9.35
C GLN A 86 0.82 -8.36 -10.58
N ASN A 87 1.90 -8.90 -11.16
CA ASN A 87 2.45 -8.44 -12.42
C ASN A 87 1.67 -9.00 -13.62
N SER A 88 2.02 -8.57 -14.84
CA SER A 88 1.39 -9.03 -16.09
C SER A 88 1.57 -10.53 -16.38
N SER A 89 2.49 -11.21 -15.70
CA SER A 89 2.69 -12.67 -15.80
C SER A 89 1.87 -13.46 -14.78
N GLY A 90 1.09 -12.77 -13.92
CA GLY A 90 0.33 -13.38 -12.85
C GLY A 90 1.16 -13.78 -11.63
N ASN A 91 2.36 -13.21 -11.46
CA ASN A 91 3.13 -13.41 -10.23
C ASN A 91 2.71 -12.37 -9.20
N ASP A 92 2.43 -12.86 -7.99
CA ASP A 92 2.08 -12.09 -6.81
C ASP A 92 3.24 -11.19 -6.36
N LEU A 93 2.92 -9.93 -6.07
CA LEU A 93 3.81 -8.97 -5.39
C LEU A 93 3.44 -8.81 -3.93
N VAL A 94 2.15 -8.76 -3.64
CA VAL A 94 1.62 -8.63 -2.28
C VAL A 94 0.20 -9.18 -2.23
N THR A 95 -0.09 -9.94 -1.17
CA THR A 95 -1.44 -10.24 -0.72
C THR A 95 -1.53 -9.82 0.75
N PHE A 96 -2.37 -8.85 1.05
CA PHE A 96 -2.47 -8.21 2.37
C PHE A 96 -3.92 -8.14 2.84
N SER A 97 -4.17 -8.46 4.10
CA SER A 97 -5.46 -8.36 4.77
C SER A 97 -5.40 -7.28 5.85
N PRO A 98 -5.83 -6.04 5.54
CA PRO A 98 -5.85 -4.97 6.53
C PRO A 98 -6.72 -5.33 7.74
N THR A 99 -6.24 -5.11 8.96
CA THR A 99 -6.99 -5.38 10.20
C THR A 99 -8.06 -4.33 10.48
N LYS A 100 -8.02 -3.20 9.75
CA LYS A 100 -8.94 -2.07 9.87
C LYS A 100 -9.62 -1.78 8.53
N GLN A 101 -10.76 -1.09 8.60
CA GLN A 101 -11.36 -0.47 7.42
C GLN A 101 -10.32 0.47 6.78
N TYR A 102 -10.28 0.50 5.46
CA TYR A 102 -9.32 1.32 4.73
C TYR A 102 -9.96 1.92 3.49
N GLN A 103 -9.45 3.07 3.09
CA GLN A 103 -9.81 3.78 1.86
C GLN A 103 -8.57 4.15 1.03
N SER A 104 -7.37 3.99 1.58
CA SER A 104 -6.11 4.13 0.86
C SER A 104 -5.18 2.95 1.09
N ILE A 105 -4.29 2.73 0.11
CA ILE A 105 -3.17 1.80 0.19
C ILE A 105 -1.91 2.52 -0.30
N SER A 106 -0.88 2.60 0.54
CA SER A 106 0.48 2.94 0.13
C SER A 106 1.33 1.66 0.12
N PHE A 107 1.95 1.37 -1.03
CA PHE A 107 2.73 0.16 -1.23
C PHE A 107 4.08 0.49 -1.88
N SER A 108 5.16 -0.13 -1.43
CA SER A 108 6.44 -0.07 -2.11
C SER A 108 7.19 -1.40 -1.96
N SER A 109 7.79 -1.85 -3.06
CA SER A 109 8.60 -3.06 -3.14
C SER A 109 9.61 -2.90 -4.27
N ALA A 110 10.75 -3.60 -4.16
CA ALA A 110 11.72 -3.72 -5.25
C ALA A 110 11.12 -4.37 -6.51
N GLU A 111 9.98 -5.08 -6.38
CA GLU A 111 9.28 -5.72 -7.49
C GLU A 111 8.39 -4.77 -8.31
N LEU A 112 8.18 -3.53 -7.84
CA LEU A 112 7.60 -2.46 -8.65
C LEU A 112 8.69 -1.86 -9.55
N VAL A 113 8.71 -2.26 -10.81
CA VAL A 113 9.77 -1.93 -11.78
C VAL A 113 9.23 -0.92 -12.79
N THR A 114 10.01 0.14 -13.03
CA THR A 114 9.70 1.15 -14.03
C THR A 114 9.62 0.52 -15.42
N GLY A 115 8.57 0.84 -16.18
CA GLY A 115 8.28 0.27 -17.48
C GLY A 115 7.44 -1.01 -17.44
N SER A 116 7.12 -1.54 -16.25
CA SER A 116 6.27 -2.72 -16.08
C SER A 116 4.83 -2.33 -15.72
N SER A 117 3.92 -3.28 -15.96
CA SER A 117 2.49 -3.14 -15.65
C SER A 117 2.04 -4.17 -14.62
N TYR A 118 1.09 -3.75 -13.79
CA TYR A 118 0.57 -4.49 -12.65
C TYR A 118 -0.94 -4.32 -12.56
N THR A 119 -1.58 -5.26 -11.89
CA THR A 119 -3.02 -5.23 -11.64
C THR A 119 -3.28 -5.36 -10.16
N ILE A 120 -4.15 -4.51 -9.62
CA ILE A 120 -4.62 -4.55 -8.24
C ILE A 120 -6.03 -5.14 -8.19
N TYR A 121 -6.24 -6.02 -7.22
CA TYR A 121 -7.50 -6.70 -6.92
C TYR A 121 -7.90 -6.47 -5.47
N PHE A 122 -9.21 -6.44 -5.22
CA PHE A 122 -9.79 -6.39 -3.88
C PHE A 122 -10.70 -7.58 -3.60
N GLY A 123 -10.72 -8.02 -2.34
CA GLY A 123 -11.49 -9.17 -1.89
C GLY A 123 -10.90 -10.50 -2.36
N GLY A 124 -11.74 -11.52 -2.51
CA GLY A 124 -11.29 -12.88 -2.81
C GLY A 124 -10.81 -13.64 -1.57
N SER A 125 -10.01 -14.67 -1.78
CA SER A 125 -9.42 -15.51 -0.74
C SER A 125 -7.95 -15.81 -1.04
N ALA A 126 -7.17 -16.01 0.02
CA ALA A 126 -5.78 -16.44 -0.07
C ALA A 126 -5.56 -17.63 0.87
N GLU A 127 -4.78 -18.61 0.39
CA GLU A 127 -4.35 -19.76 1.18
C GLU A 127 -3.10 -19.42 2.01
N GLY A 128 -2.75 -20.26 2.98
CA GLY A 128 -1.57 -20.06 3.82
C GLY A 128 -1.83 -19.23 5.08
N THR A 129 -0.75 -18.92 5.81
CA THR A 129 -0.80 -18.16 7.07
C THR A 129 -0.35 -16.73 6.83
N ALA A 130 -1.22 -15.78 7.16
CA ALA A 130 -0.82 -14.38 7.20
C ALA A 130 -0.07 -14.09 8.50
N VAL A 131 1.06 -13.38 8.40
CA VAL A 131 1.76 -12.78 9.54
C VAL A 131 1.52 -11.28 9.45
N ASP A 132 0.92 -10.70 10.48
CA ASP A 132 0.55 -9.29 10.55
C ASP A 132 -0.35 -8.84 9.37
N GLY A 133 -1.20 -9.75 8.89
CA GLY A 133 -2.08 -9.53 7.74
C GLY A 133 -1.39 -9.74 6.38
N LEU A 134 -0.07 -9.87 6.33
CA LEU A 134 0.68 -10.11 5.10
C LEU A 134 0.83 -11.62 4.85
N TYR A 135 0.43 -12.06 3.66
CA TYR A 135 0.67 -13.42 3.18
C TYR A 135 2.05 -13.43 2.51
N GLN A 136 3.03 -14.08 3.15
CA GLN A 136 4.45 -14.00 2.76
C GLN A 136 4.90 -15.12 1.81
N ASP A 137 4.09 -16.18 1.64
CA ASP A 137 4.40 -17.26 0.72
C ASP A 137 3.86 -16.93 -0.67
N ALA A 138 4.75 -16.86 -1.67
CA ALA A 138 4.39 -16.78 -3.09
C ALA A 138 3.57 -17.99 -3.60
N ALA A 139 3.31 -18.97 -2.74
CA ALA A 139 2.43 -20.11 -2.98
C ALA A 139 1.02 -19.94 -2.37
N ALA A 140 0.74 -18.84 -1.65
CA ALA A 140 -0.59 -18.49 -1.22
C ALA A 140 -1.45 -18.18 -2.45
N ALA A 141 -2.13 -19.19 -3.00
CA ALA A 141 -2.93 -19.04 -4.20
C ALA A 141 -4.06 -18.05 -3.94
N TYR A 142 -3.83 -16.79 -4.29
CA TYR A 142 -4.87 -15.78 -4.32
C TYR A 142 -5.87 -16.13 -5.41
N SER A 143 -7.17 -16.04 -5.11
CA SER A 143 -8.21 -16.27 -6.10
C SER A 143 -9.52 -15.58 -5.76
N GLY A 144 -10.34 -15.36 -6.80
CA GLY A 144 -11.74 -14.92 -6.64
C GLY A 144 -11.95 -13.45 -6.28
N GLY A 145 -10.91 -12.62 -6.32
CA GLY A 145 -11.07 -11.18 -6.12
C GLY A 145 -11.58 -10.43 -7.33
N THR A 146 -11.97 -9.17 -7.10
CA THR A 146 -12.43 -8.26 -8.15
C THR A 146 -11.27 -7.39 -8.61
N GLU A 147 -10.99 -7.36 -9.92
CA GLU A 147 -10.02 -6.43 -10.49
C GLU A 147 -10.47 -4.99 -10.25
N ALA A 148 -9.61 -4.19 -9.67
CA ALA A 148 -9.89 -2.79 -9.37
C ALA A 148 -9.25 -1.84 -10.39
N ALA A 149 -7.99 -2.08 -10.75
CA ALA A 149 -7.28 -1.30 -11.76
C ALA A 149 -6.06 -2.05 -12.31
N THR A 150 -5.68 -1.71 -13.54
CA THR A 150 -4.37 -2.03 -14.11
C THR A 150 -3.59 -0.73 -14.29
N PHE A 151 -2.30 -0.74 -13.94
CA PHE A 151 -1.44 0.45 -13.97
C PHE A 151 -0.02 0.12 -14.46
N SER A 152 0.67 1.12 -14.99
CA SER A 152 2.08 1.03 -15.36
C SER A 152 2.91 1.96 -14.49
N VAL A 153 4.09 1.50 -14.07
CA VAL A 153 5.02 2.30 -13.28
C VAL A 153 5.91 3.09 -14.24
N SER A 154 5.82 4.42 -14.23
CA SER A 154 6.63 5.31 -15.09
C SER A 154 7.57 6.25 -14.31
N SER A 155 7.37 6.36 -13.00
CA SER A 155 8.12 7.21 -12.08
C SER A 155 8.16 6.59 -10.68
N ALA A 156 8.96 7.19 -9.79
CA ALA A 156 9.12 6.77 -8.39
C ALA A 156 7.77 6.61 -7.67
N VAL A 157 6.78 7.47 -7.94
CA VAL A 157 5.44 7.35 -7.37
C VAL A 157 4.42 7.14 -8.48
N THR A 158 3.59 6.10 -8.32
CA THR A 158 2.37 5.88 -9.11
C THR A 158 1.16 6.17 -8.26
N MET A 159 0.20 6.95 -8.76
CA MET A 159 -1.04 7.28 -8.03
C MET A 159 -2.27 6.79 -8.80
N LEU A 160 -3.16 6.09 -8.08
CA LEU A 160 -4.47 5.63 -8.56
C LEU A 160 -5.60 6.22 -7.72
N GLY A 161 -6.71 6.54 -8.39
CA GLY A 161 -7.83 7.25 -7.79
C GLY A 161 -7.59 8.75 -7.65
N GLN A 162 -8.58 9.49 -7.15
CA GLN A 162 -8.43 10.92 -6.90
C GLN A 162 -7.79 11.13 -5.53
N SER A 163 -6.74 11.95 -5.47
CA SER A 163 -6.23 12.49 -4.21
C SER A 163 -7.33 13.30 -3.54
N ALA A 164 -7.55 13.13 -2.23
CA ALA A 164 -8.36 14.07 -1.48
C ALA A 164 -7.71 15.46 -1.56
N ARG A 165 -8.32 16.31 -2.41
CA ARG A 165 -8.12 17.77 -2.60
C ARG A 165 -6.96 18.22 -3.50
N ARG A 166 -7.33 18.81 -4.65
CA ARG A 166 -6.69 20.07 -5.06
C ARG A 166 -7.39 21.20 -4.31
N ARG A 167 -6.56 22.12 -3.80
CA ARG A 167 -6.91 23.35 -3.07
C ARG A 167 -8.13 24.06 -3.61
#